data_AF-A0A4V1TI28-F1
#
_entry.id   AF-A0A4V1TI28-F1
#
_cell.length_a   1.000
_cell.length_b   1.000
_cell.length_c   1.000
_cell.angle_alpha   90.00
_cell.angle_beta   90.00
_cell.angle_gamma   90.00
#
_symmetry.space_group_name_H-M   'P 1'
#
loop_
_entity.id
_entity.type
_entity.pdbx_description
1 polymer ?
#
loop_
_entity_poly.entity_id
_entity_poly.type
_entity_poly.pdbx_seq_one_letter_code
_entity_poly.pdbx_strand_id
1 'polypeptide(L)'
;MSRFWRDQSGNMAILFAAAFSLSGVIGAIAVDAASLYHERRMVQAAVDLAAITAAAAPKDAETIVRVSLTEAGFDDPDAVRVVVGRFEANAALAPDDRFVPGGKPANAVSVRYEKLGTLHFARSFSPSPLISAEGLATVTPEVSFSLGSRLASLNGGIANALLSTLLGTTVSLSVVDYNGLASARVDALAFLDALALEMNLEVGSYDELLQTEASAGDIAAALAKLTNGAEKAVLTTLSLAGDGSKVPLKKLFDLGRYGRLALESAGSVVGAD
;
A
#
# COMPACT_ATOMS: atom_id res chain seq x y z
N MET A 1 24.66 80.07 -1.20
CA MET A 1 23.23 79.69 -1.25
C MET A 1 22.93 78.50 -2.17
N SER A 2 23.64 78.26 -3.29
CA SER A 2 23.36 77.15 -4.21
C SER A 2 23.55 75.73 -3.66
N ARG A 3 24.31 75.53 -2.56
CA ARG A 3 24.49 74.23 -1.89
C ARG A 3 23.28 73.76 -1.08
N PHE A 4 22.45 74.67 -0.57
CA PHE A 4 21.26 74.32 0.23
C PHE A 4 20.09 73.88 -0.66
N TRP A 5 19.99 74.46 -1.87
CA TRP A 5 18.96 74.11 -2.87
C TRP A 5 19.26 72.80 -3.63
N ARG A 6 20.46 72.24 -3.47
CA ARG A 6 20.88 70.95 -4.04
C ARG A 6 20.84 69.81 -3.02
N ASP A 7 20.53 70.10 -1.75
CA ASP A 7 20.58 69.10 -0.69
C ASP A 7 19.28 68.26 -0.67
N GLN A 8 19.27 67.18 -1.45
CA GLN A 8 18.20 66.18 -1.47
C GLN A 8 18.41 65.03 -0.47
N SER A 9 19.53 65.05 0.28
CA SER A 9 19.92 63.96 1.18
C SER A 9 18.97 63.81 2.37
N GLY A 10 18.41 64.92 2.88
CA GLY A 10 17.42 64.92 3.95
C GLY A 10 16.08 64.28 3.55
N ASN A 11 15.63 64.48 2.31
CA ASN A 11 14.41 63.84 1.82
C ASN A 11 14.61 62.33 1.62
N MET A 12 15.78 61.93 1.12
CA MET A 12 16.14 60.52 0.96
C MET A 12 16.26 59.79 2.30
N ALA A 13 16.81 60.45 3.33
CA ALA A 13 16.94 59.85 4.67
C ALA A 13 15.57 59.57 5.31
N ILE A 14 14.61 60.49 5.18
CA ILE A 14 13.24 60.31 5.70
C ILE A 14 12.50 59.21 4.93
N LEU A 15 12.57 59.23 3.59
CA LEU A 15 11.95 58.19 2.76
C LEU A 15 12.56 56.81 3.04
N PHE A 16 13.88 56.74 3.21
CA PHE A 16 14.57 55.51 3.57
C PHE A 16 14.15 55.01 4.95
N ALA A 17 14.10 55.88 5.96
CA ALA A 17 13.67 55.50 7.31
C ALA A 17 12.22 54.99 7.32
N ALA A 18 11.32 55.64 6.58
CA ALA A 18 9.93 55.20 6.44
C ALA A 18 9.83 53.85 5.72
N ALA A 19 10.54 53.67 4.62
CA ALA A 19 10.57 52.40 3.88
C ALA A 19 11.19 51.27 4.71
N PHE A 20 12.26 51.54 5.46
CA PHE A 20 12.89 50.58 6.35
C PHE A 20 11.96 50.17 7.50
N SER A 21 11.26 51.15 8.10
CA SER A 21 10.26 50.88 9.13
C SER A 21 9.12 50.01 8.61
N LEU A 22 8.58 50.32 7.43
CA LEU A 22 7.54 49.51 6.78
C LEU A 22 8.05 48.10 6.47
N SER A 23 9.27 47.97 5.96
CA SER A 23 9.91 46.68 5.70
C SER A 23 10.06 45.85 6.98
N GLY A 24 10.42 46.48 8.11
CA GLY A 24 10.47 45.84 9.42
C GLY A 24 9.13 45.27 9.87
N VAL A 25 8.03 46.01 9.67
CA VAL A 25 6.67 45.54 9.99
C VAL A 25 6.28 44.36 9.11
N ILE A 26 6.54 44.43 7.80
CA ILE A 26 6.27 43.32 6.87
C ILE A 26 7.10 42.09 7.25
N GLY A 27 8.38 42.27 7.59
CA GLY A 27 9.26 41.19 8.04
C GLY A 27 8.76 40.53 9.33
N ALA A 28 8.30 41.31 10.30
CA ALA A 28 7.72 40.80 11.54
C ALA A 28 6.48 39.91 11.26
N ILE A 29 5.57 40.38 10.40
CA ILE A 29 4.39 39.61 9.97
C ILE A 29 4.81 38.34 9.24
N ALA A 30 5.81 38.43 8.36
CA ALA A 30 6.31 37.29 7.61
C ALA A 30 6.93 36.22 8.52
N VAL A 31 7.67 36.61 9.56
CA VAL A 31 8.25 35.68 10.53
C VAL A 31 7.16 34.96 11.32
N ASP A 32 6.14 35.68 11.80
CA ASP A 32 5.03 35.05 12.51
C ASP A 32 4.24 34.09 11.62
N ALA A 33 3.94 34.49 10.37
CA ALA A 33 3.26 33.63 9.41
C ALA A 33 4.09 32.37 9.08
N ALA A 34 5.40 32.52 8.91
CA ALA A 34 6.31 31.41 8.66
C ALA A 34 6.40 30.47 9.87
N SER A 35 6.48 31.02 11.09
CA SER A 35 6.52 30.24 12.33
C SER A 35 5.24 29.41 12.50
N LEU A 36 4.06 30.02 12.33
CA LEU A 36 2.77 29.32 12.40
C LEU A 36 2.64 28.22 11.34
N TYR A 37 3.09 28.48 10.11
CA TYR A 37 3.08 27.48 9.04
C TYR A 37 4.00 26.30 9.37
N HIS A 38 5.19 26.58 9.90
CA HIS A 38 6.13 25.56 10.34
C HIS A 38 5.56 24.73 11.50
N GLU A 39 4.98 25.37 12.52
CA GLU A 39 4.33 24.67 13.63
C GLU A 39 3.21 23.75 13.15
N ARG A 40 2.33 24.24 12.25
CA ARG A 40 1.26 23.41 11.68
C ARG A 40 1.81 22.19 10.95
N ARG A 41 2.90 22.34 10.20
CA ARG A 41 3.56 21.22 9.50
C ARG A 41 4.14 20.19 10.47
N MET A 42 4.75 20.64 11.57
CA MET A 42 5.26 19.75 12.62
C MET A 42 4.14 18.98 13.31
N VAL A 43 3.03 19.65 13.65
CA VAL A 43 1.85 19.00 14.24
C VAL A 43 1.26 17.98 13.27
N GLN A 44 1.10 18.32 11.99
CA GLN A 44 0.59 17.38 10.98
C GLN A 44 1.48 16.14 10.85
N ALA A 45 2.81 16.32 10.79
CA ALA A 45 3.74 15.19 10.68
C ALA A 45 3.64 14.24 11.90
N ALA A 46 3.53 14.79 13.11
CA ALA A 46 3.36 14.01 14.33
C ALA A 46 2.01 13.27 14.36
N VAL A 47 0.92 13.94 13.98
CA VAL A 47 -0.42 13.36 13.89
C VAL A 47 -0.50 12.24 12.85
N ASP A 48 0.07 12.45 11.66
CA ASP A 48 0.09 11.44 10.59
C ASP A 48 0.87 10.20 11.02
N LEU A 49 2.04 10.38 11.64
CA LEU A 49 2.84 9.28 12.17
C LEU A 49 2.07 8.52 13.27
N ALA A 50 1.48 9.24 14.22
CA ALA A 50 0.69 8.64 15.30
C ALA A 50 -0.53 7.87 14.77
N ALA A 51 -1.21 8.37 13.73
CA ALA A 51 -2.31 7.67 13.10
C ALA A 51 -1.83 6.38 12.43
N ILE A 52 -0.75 6.43 11.65
CA ILE A 52 -0.17 5.26 10.95
C ILE A 52 0.24 4.17 11.95
N THR A 53 0.95 4.53 13.02
CA THR A 53 1.39 3.57 14.04
C THR A 53 0.20 2.97 14.77
N ALA A 54 -0.80 3.77 15.12
CA ALA A 54 -2.00 3.31 15.81
C ALA A 54 -2.91 2.43 14.94
N ALA A 55 -2.98 2.68 13.63
CA ALA A 55 -3.78 1.88 12.71
C ALA A 55 -3.30 0.43 12.60
N ALA A 56 -2.02 0.15 12.88
CA ALA A 56 -1.48 -1.21 12.93
C ALA A 56 -2.02 -2.02 14.13
N ALA A 57 -2.40 -1.37 15.23
CA ALA A 57 -2.97 -2.01 16.40
C ALA A 57 -4.17 -1.19 16.96
N PRO A 58 -5.34 -1.22 16.29
CA PRO A 58 -6.46 -0.35 16.64
C PRO A 58 -7.01 -0.53 18.07
N LYS A 59 -6.73 -1.66 18.72
CA LYS A 59 -7.13 -1.92 20.11
C LYS A 59 -6.37 -1.08 21.13
N ASP A 60 -5.11 -0.77 20.83
CA ASP A 60 -4.20 -0.02 21.70
C ASP A 60 -3.96 1.42 21.20
N ALA A 61 -4.80 1.86 20.25
CA ALA A 61 -4.62 3.11 19.50
C ALA A 61 -4.44 4.34 20.40
N GLU A 62 -5.22 4.47 21.47
CA GLU A 62 -5.13 5.64 22.36
C GLU A 62 -3.75 5.72 23.06
N THR A 63 -3.22 4.57 23.50
CA THR A 63 -1.89 4.49 24.12
C THR A 63 -0.80 4.78 23.11
N ILE A 64 -0.87 4.19 21.91
CA ILE A 64 0.12 4.37 20.84
C ILE A 64 0.18 5.84 20.42
N VAL A 65 -0.97 6.47 20.18
CA VAL A 65 -1.03 7.89 19.78
C VAL A 65 -0.43 8.78 20.86
N ARG A 66 -0.76 8.54 22.14
CA ARG A 66 -0.23 9.34 23.25
C ARG A 66 1.30 9.25 23.29
N VAL A 67 1.86 8.03 23.22
CA VAL A 67 3.31 7.83 23.19
C VAL A 67 3.94 8.52 21.98
N SER A 68 3.40 8.32 20.78
CA SER A 68 3.94 8.93 19.55
C SER A 68 3.91 10.46 19.57
N LEU A 69 2.87 11.08 20.13
CA LEU A 69 2.78 12.54 20.26
C LEU A 69 3.75 13.07 21.32
N THR A 70 3.87 12.40 22.47
CA THR A 70 4.84 12.75 23.52
C THR A 70 6.28 12.64 23.02
N GLU A 71 6.62 11.60 22.27
CA GLU A 71 7.95 11.47 21.64
C GLU A 71 8.24 12.58 20.63
N ALA A 72 7.21 13.12 19.98
CA ALA A 72 7.30 14.28 19.10
C ALA A 72 7.28 15.64 19.83
N GLY A 73 7.23 15.65 21.17
CA GLY A 73 7.20 16.85 22.00
C GLY A 73 5.83 17.51 22.15
N PHE A 74 4.75 16.76 21.90
CA PHE A 74 3.36 17.18 22.05
C PHE A 74 2.71 16.45 23.23
N ASP A 75 2.95 16.97 24.43
CA ASP A 75 2.67 16.26 25.69
C ASP A 75 1.29 16.54 26.29
N ASP A 76 0.48 17.38 25.65
CA ASP A 76 -0.85 17.76 26.17
C ASP A 76 -1.88 16.66 25.85
N PRO A 77 -2.37 15.91 26.86
CA PRO A 77 -3.33 14.84 26.63
C PRO A 77 -4.74 15.35 26.34
N ASP A 78 -5.08 16.58 26.73
CA ASP A 78 -6.40 17.16 26.49
C ASP A 78 -6.50 17.75 25.07
N ALA A 79 -5.36 18.00 24.44
CA ALA A 79 -5.23 18.47 23.07
C ALA A 79 -5.46 17.38 22.01
N VAL A 80 -5.49 16.09 22.39
CA VAL A 80 -5.61 14.97 21.45
C VAL A 80 -6.99 14.32 21.47
N ARG A 81 -7.53 14.01 20.29
CA ARG A 81 -8.71 13.17 20.10
C ARG A 81 -8.34 11.98 19.20
N VAL A 82 -8.61 10.77 19.68
CA VAL A 82 -8.40 9.52 18.94
C VAL A 82 -9.73 8.85 18.67
N VAL A 83 -9.98 8.48 17.43
CA VAL A 83 -11.21 7.79 17.00
C VAL A 83 -10.81 6.54 16.22
N VAL A 84 -11.12 5.38 16.80
CA VAL A 84 -10.95 4.09 16.13
C VAL A 84 -12.21 3.77 15.32
N GLY A 85 -12.06 3.23 14.12
CA GLY A 85 -13.18 2.90 13.27
C GLY A 85 -12.85 1.97 12.11
N ARG A 86 -13.77 1.93 11.15
CA ARG A 86 -13.61 1.19 9.90
C ARG A 86 -13.54 2.15 8.73
N PHE A 87 -12.54 1.98 7.88
CA PHE A 87 -12.45 2.64 6.59
C PHE A 87 -12.82 1.68 5.46
N GLU A 88 -13.74 2.12 4.60
CA GLU A 88 -14.16 1.40 3.40
C GLU A 88 -13.68 2.13 2.14
N ALA A 89 -12.80 1.49 1.37
CA ALA A 89 -12.29 2.00 0.11
C ALA A 89 -13.31 1.85 -1.04
N ASN A 90 -14.53 2.36 -0.82
CA ASN A 90 -15.60 2.34 -1.80
C ASN A 90 -15.64 3.68 -2.57
N ALA A 91 -15.31 3.64 -3.86
CA ALA A 91 -15.29 4.82 -4.72
C ALA A 91 -16.68 5.46 -4.91
N ALA A 92 -17.77 4.70 -4.70
CA ALA A 92 -19.13 5.21 -4.78
C ALA A 92 -19.54 6.04 -3.55
N LEU A 93 -18.80 5.96 -2.44
CA LEU A 93 -19.02 6.78 -1.25
C LEU A 93 -18.23 8.09 -1.35
N ALA A 94 -18.83 9.17 -0.83
CA ALA A 94 -18.12 10.43 -0.63
C ALA A 94 -16.95 10.22 0.34
N PRO A 95 -15.85 11.00 0.24
CA PRO A 95 -14.67 10.82 1.08
C PRO A 95 -14.97 10.75 2.59
N ASP A 96 -15.86 11.61 3.08
CA ASP A 96 -16.22 11.69 4.50
C ASP A 96 -17.04 10.47 4.99
N ASP A 97 -17.77 9.82 4.08
CA ASP A 97 -18.59 8.64 4.38
C ASP A 97 -17.76 7.33 4.39
N ARG A 98 -16.50 7.38 3.94
CA ARG A 98 -15.63 6.19 3.89
C ARG A 98 -15.11 5.79 5.25
N PHE A 99 -15.04 6.69 6.22
CA PHE A 99 -14.64 6.40 7.59
C PHE A 99 -15.86 6.33 8.51
N VAL A 100 -16.07 5.19 9.13
CA VAL A 100 -17.15 4.95 10.09
C VAL A 100 -16.56 4.82 11.50
N PRO A 101 -16.74 5.84 12.37
CA PRO A 101 -16.34 5.77 13.77
C PRO A 101 -16.93 4.54 14.48
N GLY A 102 -16.10 3.80 15.23
CA GLY A 102 -16.51 2.58 15.91
C GLY A 102 -16.87 1.40 15.00
N GLY A 103 -16.69 1.54 13.68
CA GLY A 103 -16.94 0.47 12.71
C GLY A 103 -16.10 -0.79 12.96
N LYS A 104 -16.67 -1.96 12.65
CA LYS A 104 -16.04 -3.28 12.86
C LYS A 104 -15.94 -4.09 11.56
N PRO A 105 -14.90 -4.93 11.39
CA PRO A 105 -13.68 -4.96 12.19
C PRO A 105 -12.92 -3.62 12.05
N ALA A 106 -12.33 -3.15 13.16
CA ALA A 106 -11.59 -1.89 13.15
C ALA A 106 -10.34 -2.06 12.30
N ASN A 107 -10.15 -1.15 11.36
CA ASN A 107 -9.03 -1.16 10.43
C ASN A 107 -8.48 0.25 10.19
N ALA A 108 -9.00 1.26 10.88
CA ALA A 108 -8.58 2.64 10.73
C ALA A 108 -8.60 3.41 12.06
N VAL A 109 -7.73 4.42 12.15
CA VAL A 109 -7.62 5.32 13.29
C VAL A 109 -7.52 6.76 12.77
N SER A 110 -8.42 7.63 13.24
CA SER A 110 -8.34 9.08 13.08
C SER A 110 -7.74 9.69 14.34
N VAL A 111 -6.76 10.56 14.16
CA VAL A 111 -6.08 11.31 15.22
C VAL A 111 -6.21 12.78 14.90
N ARG A 112 -6.65 13.56 15.89
CA ARG A 112 -6.70 15.02 15.82
C ARG A 112 -5.95 15.61 16.98
N TYR A 113 -5.14 16.62 16.72
CA TYR A 113 -4.42 17.38 17.74
C TYR A 113 -4.64 18.88 17.56
N GLU A 114 -4.87 19.59 18.65
CA GLU A 114 -5.12 21.04 18.65
C GLU A 114 -4.24 21.76 19.68
N LYS A 115 -3.59 22.85 19.29
CA LYS A 115 -2.84 23.71 20.22
C LYS A 115 -2.91 25.17 19.79
N LEU A 116 -2.60 26.08 20.70
CA LEU A 116 -2.38 27.48 20.33
C LEU A 116 -1.03 27.61 19.61
N GLY A 117 -1.02 28.33 18.49
CA GLY A 117 0.19 28.67 17.74
C GLY A 117 0.98 29.80 18.39
N THR A 118 2.30 29.78 18.17
CA THR A 118 3.18 30.82 18.72
C THR A 118 3.24 32.04 17.79
N LEU A 119 2.98 33.22 18.36
CA LEU A 119 3.27 34.51 17.72
C LEU A 119 4.49 35.14 18.41
N HIS A 120 5.46 35.60 17.63
CA HIS A 120 6.67 36.26 18.14
C HIS A 120 6.52 37.79 18.16
N PHE A 121 5.98 38.39 17.08
CA PHE A 121 5.86 39.85 16.96
C PHE A 121 4.43 40.36 17.17
N ALA A 122 3.43 39.64 16.66
CA ALA A 122 2.03 40.03 16.68
C ALA A 122 1.33 39.75 18.01
N ARG A 123 1.97 39.04 18.94
CA ARG A 123 1.39 38.63 20.23
C ARG A 123 0.88 39.81 21.06
N SER A 124 1.50 40.98 20.96
CA SER A 124 1.12 42.17 21.72
C SER A 124 -0.19 42.82 21.27
N PHE A 125 -0.69 42.48 20.07
CA PHE A 125 -1.89 43.10 19.50
C PHE A 125 -2.85 42.11 18.82
N SER A 126 -2.54 40.81 18.81
CA SER A 126 -3.40 39.73 18.33
C SER A 126 -3.33 38.51 19.25
N PRO A 127 -4.45 37.83 19.52
CA PRO A 127 -4.40 36.53 20.20
C PRO A 127 -3.68 35.49 19.35
N SER A 128 -3.05 34.51 20.01
CA SER A 128 -2.50 33.32 19.35
C SER A 128 -3.61 32.52 18.66
N PRO A 129 -3.47 32.19 17.36
CA PRO A 129 -4.48 31.40 16.65
C PRO A 129 -4.43 29.94 17.10
N LEU A 130 -5.57 29.25 17.03
CA LEU A 130 -5.62 27.80 17.20
C LEU A 130 -5.06 27.13 15.94
N ILE A 131 -4.11 26.23 16.10
CA ILE A 131 -3.62 25.34 15.05
C ILE A 131 -4.13 23.93 15.32
N SER A 132 -4.60 23.26 14.28
CA SER A 132 -5.10 21.89 14.35
C SER A 132 -4.54 21.06 13.20
N ALA A 133 -4.33 19.78 13.46
CA ALA A 133 -4.06 18.78 12.44
C ALA A 133 -4.93 17.55 12.66
N GLU A 134 -5.31 16.90 11.57
CA GLU A 134 -6.07 15.66 11.57
C GLU A 134 -5.42 14.69 10.58
N GLY A 135 -5.25 13.45 11.01
CA GLY A 135 -4.65 12.37 10.23
C GLY A 135 -5.49 11.11 10.37
N LEU A 136 -5.83 10.51 9.23
CA LEU A 136 -6.57 9.26 9.14
C LEU A 136 -5.66 8.21 8.49
N ALA A 137 -5.41 7.12 9.21
CA ALA A 137 -4.67 5.98 8.69
C ALA A 137 -5.54 4.72 8.68
N THR A 138 -5.28 3.85 7.70
CA THR A 138 -5.99 2.58 7.53
C THR A 138 -4.99 1.45 7.29
N VAL A 139 -5.32 0.26 7.77
CA VAL A 139 -4.61 -0.98 7.51
C VAL A 139 -5.57 -1.95 6.85
N THR A 140 -5.16 -2.56 5.74
CA THR A 140 -5.89 -3.66 5.12
C THR A 140 -5.13 -4.94 5.43
N PRO A 141 -5.59 -5.78 6.37
CA PRO A 141 -4.91 -7.02 6.68
C PRO A 141 -4.99 -7.96 5.47
N GLU A 142 -3.85 -8.26 4.88
CA GLU A 142 -3.71 -9.31 3.87
C GLU A 142 -3.09 -10.54 4.51
N VAL A 143 -3.71 -11.70 4.30
CA VAL A 143 -3.18 -12.98 4.76
C VAL A 143 -3.08 -13.90 3.55
N SER A 144 -1.85 -14.27 3.18
CA SER A 144 -1.63 -15.33 2.18
C SER A 144 -1.39 -16.65 2.90
N PHE A 145 -2.19 -17.67 2.57
CA PHE A 145 -1.97 -19.04 3.02
C PHE A 145 -1.38 -19.85 1.87
N SER A 146 -0.18 -20.40 2.07
CA SER A 146 0.41 -21.38 1.17
C SER A 146 0.22 -22.77 1.79
N LEU A 147 -0.56 -23.63 1.13
CA LEU A 147 -0.59 -25.06 1.43
C LEU A 147 0.34 -25.77 0.45
N GLY A 148 1.50 -26.23 0.92
CA GLY A 148 2.39 -27.09 0.13
C GLY A 148 1.90 -28.55 0.12
N SER A 149 1.91 -29.19 -1.04
CA SER A 149 1.52 -30.61 -1.26
C SER A 149 2.45 -31.66 -0.61
N ARG A 150 3.41 -31.22 0.22
CA ARG A 150 4.44 -32.07 0.86
C ARG A 150 3.89 -33.13 1.83
N LEU A 151 2.63 -33.04 2.24
CA LEU A 151 1.99 -34.06 3.10
C LEU A 151 1.63 -35.35 2.36
N ALA A 152 1.67 -35.36 1.02
CA ALA A 152 1.56 -36.57 0.22
C ALA A 152 2.94 -37.18 -0.03
N SER A 153 3.64 -37.64 1.03
CA SER A 153 4.85 -38.44 0.85
C SER A 153 4.44 -39.77 0.24
N LEU A 154 4.96 -40.09 -0.94
CA LEU A 154 4.43 -41.19 -1.72
C LEU A 154 5.47 -42.28 -1.97
N ASN A 155 5.32 -43.37 -1.20
CA ASN A 155 5.93 -44.66 -1.49
C ASN A 155 5.00 -45.45 -2.45
N GLY A 156 5.55 -46.01 -3.54
CA GLY A 156 4.91 -47.13 -4.26
C GLY A 156 4.04 -46.82 -5.49
N GLY A 157 4.23 -45.70 -6.20
CA GLY A 157 3.62 -45.48 -7.52
C GLY A 157 2.18 -44.95 -7.53
N ILE A 158 1.56 -44.75 -6.37
CA ILE A 158 0.24 -44.11 -6.20
C ILE A 158 0.15 -42.70 -6.87
N ALA A 159 1.20 -41.87 -6.87
CA ALA A 159 1.20 -40.57 -7.53
C ALA A 159 1.12 -40.73 -9.05
N ASN A 160 1.84 -41.70 -9.61
CA ASN A 160 1.75 -42.03 -11.04
C ASN A 160 0.34 -42.52 -11.37
N ALA A 161 -0.27 -43.35 -10.52
CA ALA A 161 -1.65 -43.81 -10.71
C ALA A 161 -2.66 -42.65 -10.65
N LEU A 162 -2.52 -41.73 -9.70
CA LEU A 162 -3.38 -40.55 -9.58
C LEU A 162 -3.20 -39.56 -10.74
N LEU A 163 -1.96 -39.28 -11.13
CA LEU A 163 -1.70 -38.44 -12.30
C LEU A 163 -2.22 -39.09 -13.57
N SER A 164 -2.07 -40.41 -13.69
CA SER A 164 -2.61 -41.17 -14.81
C SER A 164 -4.13 -41.07 -14.89
N THR A 165 -4.85 -41.19 -13.77
CA THR A 165 -6.32 -41.06 -13.77
C THR A 165 -6.76 -39.63 -14.05
N LEU A 166 -6.07 -38.62 -13.50
CA LEU A 166 -6.41 -37.21 -13.71
C LEU A 166 -6.13 -36.74 -15.14
N LEU A 167 -5.03 -37.19 -15.73
CA LEU A 167 -4.65 -36.88 -17.11
C LEU A 167 -5.34 -37.79 -18.13
N GLY A 168 -5.99 -38.86 -17.68
CA GLY A 168 -6.61 -39.86 -18.57
C GLY A 168 -5.58 -40.62 -19.42
N THR A 169 -4.33 -40.70 -18.97
CA THR A 169 -3.19 -41.26 -19.71
C THR A 169 -2.32 -42.11 -18.80
N THR A 170 -1.25 -42.74 -19.32
CA THR A 170 -0.29 -43.48 -18.49
C THR A 170 0.94 -42.63 -18.21
N VAL A 171 1.14 -42.27 -16.95
CA VAL A 171 2.27 -41.46 -16.48
C VAL A 171 3.23 -42.33 -15.68
N SER A 172 4.53 -42.25 -15.99
CA SER A 172 5.58 -42.97 -15.27
C SER A 172 6.73 -42.02 -14.92
N LEU A 173 6.58 -41.27 -13.82
CA LEU A 173 7.62 -40.40 -13.28
C LEU A 173 8.49 -41.14 -12.27
N SER A 174 9.79 -40.84 -12.29
CA SER A 174 10.75 -41.33 -11.29
C SER A 174 10.70 -40.48 -10.03
N VAL A 175 11.32 -40.98 -8.94
CA VAL A 175 11.45 -40.21 -7.68
C VAL A 175 12.22 -38.90 -7.90
N VAL A 176 13.18 -38.89 -8.82
CA VAL A 176 13.95 -37.68 -9.15
C VAL A 176 13.07 -36.64 -9.84
N ASP A 177 12.25 -37.05 -10.80
CA ASP A 177 11.31 -36.16 -11.51
C ASP A 177 10.32 -35.52 -10.53
N TYR A 178 9.79 -36.31 -9.59
CA TYR A 178 8.91 -35.80 -8.53
C TYR A 178 9.59 -34.78 -7.64
N ASN A 179 10.82 -35.05 -7.20
CA ASN A 179 11.56 -34.11 -6.37
C ASN A 179 11.87 -32.81 -7.12
N GLY A 180 12.20 -32.90 -8.41
CA GLY A 180 12.35 -31.74 -9.29
C GLY A 180 11.10 -30.88 -9.31
N LEU A 181 9.96 -31.47 -9.70
CA LEU A 181 8.67 -30.77 -9.76
C LEU A 181 8.23 -30.21 -8.40
N ALA A 182 8.38 -30.97 -7.32
CA ALA A 182 8.02 -30.54 -5.97
C ALA A 182 8.92 -29.44 -5.40
N SER A 183 10.12 -29.27 -5.97
CA SER A 183 11.08 -28.21 -5.60
C SER A 183 11.00 -26.98 -6.51
N ALA A 184 10.34 -27.10 -7.67
CA ALA A 184 10.17 -26.02 -8.62
C ALA A 184 9.41 -24.85 -7.98
N ARG A 185 9.92 -23.63 -8.19
CA ARG A 185 9.28 -22.39 -7.77
C ARG A 185 8.83 -21.64 -9.00
N VAL A 186 7.54 -21.33 -9.08
CA VAL A 186 6.93 -20.58 -10.17
C VAL A 186 6.16 -19.42 -9.58
N ASP A 187 6.31 -18.23 -10.15
CA ASP A 187 5.51 -17.08 -9.78
C ASP A 187 4.06 -17.28 -10.22
N ALA A 188 3.11 -17.01 -9.32
CA ALA A 188 1.71 -17.30 -9.56
C ALA A 188 1.10 -16.41 -10.66
N LEU A 189 1.49 -15.13 -10.73
CA LEU A 189 0.96 -14.22 -11.76
C LEU A 189 1.56 -14.53 -13.12
N ALA A 190 2.87 -14.79 -13.17
CA ALA A 190 3.54 -15.26 -14.39
C ALA A 190 2.93 -16.58 -14.91
N PHE A 191 2.56 -17.50 -14.00
CA PHE A 191 1.85 -18.73 -14.35
C PHE A 191 0.48 -18.45 -14.96
N LEU A 192 -0.30 -17.56 -14.35
CA LEU A 192 -1.62 -17.19 -14.87
C LEU A 192 -1.54 -16.48 -16.23
N ASP A 193 -0.52 -15.65 -16.44
CA ASP A 193 -0.24 -15.03 -17.74
C ASP A 193 0.09 -16.12 -18.80
N ALA A 194 1.00 -17.04 -18.47
CA ALA A 194 1.37 -18.14 -19.36
C ALA A 194 0.19 -19.07 -19.67
N LEU A 195 -0.72 -19.25 -18.71
CA LEU A 195 -1.93 -20.08 -18.86
C LEU A 195 -2.99 -19.40 -19.74
N ALA A 196 -3.23 -18.10 -19.56
CA ALA A 196 -4.13 -17.35 -20.43
C ALA A 196 -3.68 -17.42 -21.90
N LEU A 197 -2.35 -17.30 -22.12
CA LEU A 197 -1.74 -17.45 -23.45
C LEU A 197 -1.88 -18.87 -24.00
N GLU A 198 -1.70 -19.90 -23.16
CA GLU A 198 -1.87 -21.30 -23.59
C GLU A 198 -3.31 -21.61 -24.01
N MET A 199 -4.28 -21.11 -23.24
CA MET A 199 -5.70 -21.33 -23.51
C MET A 199 -6.27 -20.39 -24.59
N ASN A 200 -5.43 -19.48 -25.14
CA ASN A 200 -5.82 -18.46 -26.12
C ASN A 200 -7.06 -17.66 -25.67
N LEU A 201 -7.06 -17.21 -24.41
CA LEU A 201 -8.15 -16.45 -23.81
C LEU A 201 -7.89 -14.94 -23.89
N GLU A 202 -8.88 -14.20 -24.38
CA GLU A 202 -8.91 -12.73 -24.32
C GLU A 202 -9.71 -12.30 -23.08
N VAL A 203 -9.07 -12.35 -21.90
CA VAL A 203 -9.65 -11.84 -20.65
C VAL A 203 -8.94 -10.57 -20.20
N GLY A 204 -9.68 -9.63 -19.61
CA GLY A 204 -9.16 -8.31 -19.23
C GLY A 204 -8.48 -8.28 -17.87
N SER A 205 -8.66 -9.31 -17.05
CA SER A 205 -8.10 -9.37 -15.69
C SER A 205 -7.90 -10.81 -15.20
N TYR A 206 -7.12 -10.97 -14.12
CA TYR A 206 -6.96 -12.27 -13.49
C TYR A 206 -8.28 -12.81 -12.89
N ASP A 207 -9.17 -11.96 -12.39
CA ASP A 207 -10.49 -12.38 -11.87
C ASP A 207 -11.34 -13.03 -12.96
N GLU A 208 -11.30 -12.50 -14.18
CA GLU A 208 -11.98 -13.09 -15.33
C GLU A 208 -11.34 -14.43 -15.70
N LEU A 209 -10.00 -14.52 -15.71
CA LEU A 209 -9.30 -15.79 -15.93
C LEU A 209 -9.69 -16.85 -14.89
N LEU A 210 -9.72 -16.50 -13.61
CA LEU A 210 -10.01 -17.45 -12.53
C LEU A 210 -11.41 -18.06 -12.60
N GLN A 211 -12.36 -17.41 -13.27
CA GLN A 211 -13.71 -17.95 -13.49
C GLN A 211 -13.76 -19.04 -14.58
N THR A 212 -12.64 -19.29 -15.26
CA THR A 212 -12.52 -20.34 -16.28
C THR A 212 -12.04 -21.67 -15.70
N GLU A 213 -12.08 -22.70 -16.53
CA GLU A 213 -11.53 -24.02 -16.23
C GLU A 213 -10.37 -24.31 -17.18
N ALA A 214 -9.24 -24.76 -16.63
CA ALA A 214 -8.08 -25.19 -17.40
C ALA A 214 -7.95 -26.71 -17.38
N SER A 215 -7.52 -27.31 -18.49
CA SER A 215 -7.18 -28.72 -18.51
C SER A 215 -5.84 -28.96 -17.79
N ALA A 216 -5.61 -30.18 -17.32
CA ALA A 216 -4.33 -30.55 -16.70
C ALA A 216 -3.17 -30.43 -17.72
N GLY A 217 -3.45 -30.67 -19.01
CA GLY A 217 -2.50 -30.44 -20.11
C GLY A 217 -2.13 -28.96 -20.26
N ASP A 218 -3.12 -28.05 -20.24
CA ASP A 218 -2.88 -26.59 -20.34
C ASP A 218 -2.05 -26.09 -19.15
N ILE A 219 -2.35 -26.57 -17.94
CA ILE A 219 -1.61 -26.23 -16.73
C ILE A 219 -0.16 -26.71 -16.85
N ALA A 220 0.07 -27.93 -17.32
CA ALA A 220 1.40 -28.47 -17.52
C ALA A 220 2.18 -27.70 -18.59
N ALA A 221 1.53 -27.34 -19.70
CA ALA A 221 2.13 -26.54 -20.78
C ALA A 221 2.51 -25.13 -20.31
N ALA A 222 1.63 -24.46 -19.56
CA ALA A 222 1.91 -23.15 -18.97
C ALA A 222 3.09 -23.21 -17.99
N LEU A 223 3.14 -24.22 -17.11
CA LEU A 223 4.28 -24.43 -16.20
C LEU A 223 5.58 -24.75 -16.96
N ALA A 224 5.51 -25.49 -18.07
CA ALA A 224 6.69 -25.80 -18.90
C ALA A 224 7.31 -24.54 -19.53
N LYS A 225 6.52 -23.48 -19.78
CA LYS A 225 7.03 -22.18 -20.27
C LYS A 225 7.85 -21.43 -19.22
N LEU A 226 7.61 -21.69 -17.93
CA LEU A 226 8.21 -20.95 -16.80
C LEU A 226 9.28 -21.74 -16.04
N THR A 227 9.50 -22.99 -16.43
CA THR A 227 10.51 -23.87 -15.85
C THR A 227 11.61 -24.16 -16.87
N ASN A 228 12.74 -24.67 -16.39
CA ASN A 228 13.92 -24.99 -17.20
C ASN A 228 14.37 -26.43 -16.92
N GLY A 229 15.36 -26.94 -17.66
CA GLY A 229 16.02 -28.20 -17.34
C GLY A 229 15.11 -29.43 -17.39
N ALA A 230 15.26 -30.31 -16.41
CA ALA A 230 14.54 -31.59 -16.34
C ALA A 230 13.05 -31.38 -16.05
N GLU A 231 12.70 -30.38 -15.23
CA GLU A 231 11.33 -30.03 -14.87
C GLU A 231 10.53 -29.65 -16.10
N LYS A 232 11.12 -28.82 -16.99
CA LYS A 232 10.50 -28.45 -18.27
C LYS A 232 10.23 -29.66 -19.15
N ALA A 233 11.19 -30.59 -19.24
CA ALA A 233 11.04 -31.79 -20.06
C ALA A 233 9.88 -32.66 -19.55
N VAL A 234 9.78 -32.83 -18.23
CA VAL A 234 8.69 -33.57 -17.59
C VAL A 234 7.34 -32.88 -17.83
N LEU A 235 7.24 -31.58 -17.59
CA LEU A 235 6.00 -30.81 -17.80
C LEU A 235 5.54 -30.80 -19.27
N THR A 236 6.49 -30.71 -20.21
CA THR A 236 6.20 -30.84 -21.66
C THR A 236 5.70 -32.24 -22.00
N THR A 237 6.25 -33.27 -21.36
CA THR A 237 5.77 -34.64 -21.56
C THR A 237 4.36 -34.80 -21.01
N LEU A 238 4.08 -34.23 -19.83
CA LEU A 238 2.75 -34.26 -19.22
C LEU A 238 1.71 -33.49 -20.05
N SER A 239 2.08 -32.34 -20.61
CA SER A 239 1.16 -31.56 -21.45
C SER A 239 0.78 -32.28 -22.73
N LEU A 240 1.71 -33.04 -23.32
CA LEU A 240 1.46 -33.85 -24.52
C LEU A 240 0.77 -35.19 -24.22
N ALA A 241 0.74 -35.63 -22.97
CA ALA A 241 0.18 -36.92 -22.59
C ALA A 241 -1.37 -36.93 -22.61
N GLY A 242 -2.00 -35.75 -22.58
CA GLY A 242 -3.44 -35.54 -22.75
C GLY A 242 -3.95 -34.31 -21.99
N ASP A 243 -5.08 -33.76 -22.43
CA ASP A 243 -5.72 -32.60 -21.79
C ASP A 243 -6.15 -32.92 -20.35
N GLY A 244 -6.55 -34.16 -20.09
CA GLY A 244 -6.98 -34.60 -18.77
C GLY A 244 -8.28 -33.93 -18.28
N SER A 245 -8.49 -34.00 -16.96
CA SER A 245 -9.66 -33.40 -16.32
C SER A 245 -9.52 -31.88 -16.23
N LYS A 246 -10.62 -31.17 -16.52
CA LYS A 246 -10.70 -29.72 -16.31
C LYS A 246 -10.80 -29.38 -14.82
N VAL A 247 -10.08 -28.35 -14.41
CA VAL A 247 -10.06 -27.85 -13.03
C VAL A 247 -10.50 -26.39 -13.00
N PRO A 248 -11.53 -26.03 -12.21
CA PRO A 248 -11.93 -24.64 -12.01
C PRO A 248 -10.82 -23.84 -11.33
N LEU A 249 -10.30 -22.81 -12.00
CA LEU A 249 -9.12 -22.07 -11.52
C LEU A 249 -9.38 -21.33 -10.20
N LYS A 250 -10.60 -20.80 -10.02
CA LYS A 250 -11.04 -20.16 -8.77
C LYS A 250 -10.99 -21.06 -7.53
N LYS A 251 -10.96 -22.38 -7.70
CA LYS A 251 -10.78 -23.31 -6.58
C LYS A 251 -9.30 -23.50 -6.20
N LEU A 252 -8.39 -23.15 -7.10
CA LEU A 252 -6.95 -23.29 -6.90
C LEU A 252 -6.30 -21.98 -6.44
N PHE A 253 -6.79 -20.84 -6.94
CA PHE A 253 -6.21 -19.53 -6.67
C PHE A 253 -7.27 -18.55 -6.16
N ASP A 254 -6.88 -17.79 -5.14
CA ASP A 254 -7.57 -16.59 -4.69
C ASP A 254 -6.53 -15.46 -4.66
N LEU A 255 -6.68 -14.48 -5.56
CA LEU A 255 -5.77 -13.36 -5.70
C LEU A 255 -6.21 -12.13 -4.91
N GLY A 256 -7.34 -12.20 -4.20
CA GLY A 256 -7.91 -11.07 -3.47
C GLY A 256 -7.99 -9.82 -4.36
N ARG A 257 -7.39 -8.70 -3.91
CA ARG A 257 -7.41 -7.43 -4.66
C ARG A 257 -6.63 -7.45 -5.96
N TYR A 258 -5.66 -8.37 -6.10
CA TYR A 258 -4.81 -8.49 -7.28
C TYR A 258 -5.54 -9.18 -8.44
N GLY A 259 -6.68 -9.82 -8.20
CA GLY A 259 -7.54 -10.37 -9.25
C GLY A 259 -7.97 -9.32 -10.28
N ARG A 260 -8.14 -8.07 -9.86
CA ARG A 260 -8.53 -6.94 -10.72
C ARG A 260 -7.39 -6.39 -11.58
N LEU A 261 -6.17 -6.85 -11.39
CA LEU A 261 -5.05 -6.45 -12.24
C LEU A 261 -5.25 -7.02 -13.65
N ALA A 262 -4.80 -6.25 -14.65
CA ALA A 262 -4.74 -6.73 -16.03
C ALA A 262 -3.74 -7.88 -16.15
N LEU A 263 -3.98 -8.80 -17.09
CA LEU A 263 -2.99 -9.80 -17.48
C LEU A 263 -1.67 -9.11 -17.91
N GLU A 264 -0.56 -9.79 -17.73
CA GLU A 264 0.82 -9.31 -18.00
C GLU A 264 1.31 -8.16 -17.11
N SER A 265 0.51 -7.74 -16.12
CA SER A 265 0.90 -6.67 -15.18
C SER A 265 1.87 -7.13 -14.08
N ALA A 266 2.16 -8.43 -13.99
CA ALA A 266 3.05 -9.04 -12.99
C ALA A 266 4.41 -8.32 -12.88
N GLY A 267 4.98 -7.92 -14.02
CA GLY A 267 6.25 -7.18 -14.07
C GLY A 267 6.18 -5.71 -13.62
N SER A 268 4.98 -5.13 -13.47
CA SER A 268 4.79 -3.75 -13.00
C SER A 268 4.45 -3.67 -11.50
N VAL A 269 4.00 -4.76 -10.90
CA VAL A 269 3.59 -4.83 -9.49
C VAL A 269 4.73 -5.29 -8.58
N VAL A 270 5.60 -6.16 -9.09
CA VAL A 270 6.85 -6.55 -8.42
C VAL A 270 7.94 -5.64 -8.95
N GLY A 271 8.07 -4.46 -8.35
CA GLY A 271 9.29 -3.66 -8.51
C GLY A 271 10.49 -4.55 -8.21
N ALA A 272 11.34 -4.72 -9.21
CA ALA A 272 12.68 -5.24 -9.03
C ALA A 272 13.41 -4.32 -8.04
N ASP A 273 13.65 -4.84 -6.83
CA ASP A 273 14.88 -4.76 -6.04
C ASP A 273 14.83 -5.80 -4.89
#